data_AF-A0A7C4EH98-F1
#
_entry.id   AF-A0A7C4EH98-F1
#
_cell.length_a   1.000
_cell.length_b   1.000
_cell.length_c   1.000
_cell.angle_alpha   90.00
_cell.angle_beta   90.00
_cell.angle_gamma   90.00
#
_symmetry.space_group_name_H-M   'P 1'
#
loop_
_entity.id
_entity.type
_entity.pdbx_description
1 polymer ?
#
loop_
_entity_poly.entity_id
_entity_poly.type
_entity_poly.pdbx_seq_one_letter_code
_entity_poly.pdbx_strand_id
1 'polypeptide(L)'
;MALIDKVFGRNKTLSELTRTELRREEILLEKQRDRLFRKIEQITADKQKIFQQGAAQKSPELRRALAQQFELKTQEQLMVARELNLRSKELMTVGRLRMIKENSGRGRALGRLNLTDKDMTRISQWIEDDAVGQDLYRQRLDEVLGLGEQADRDALAASGLGGAGEELMHIWNELDRGRLKQEEAFEEADKAVRRKAGPEKEL
;
A
#
# COMPACT_ATOMS: atom_id res chain seq x y z
N MET A 1 11.87 -17.89 -3.86
CA MET A 1 11.70 -18.33 -2.45
C MET A 1 11.31 -17.21 -1.45
N ALA A 2 10.82 -16.04 -1.89
CA ALA A 2 10.72 -14.86 -1.02
C ALA A 2 9.55 -14.83 -0.02
N LEU A 3 8.37 -15.38 -0.34
CA LEU A 3 7.20 -15.30 0.55
C LEU A 3 7.26 -16.35 1.67
N ILE A 4 7.65 -17.58 1.34
CA ILE A 4 7.75 -18.69 2.29
C ILE A 4 8.88 -18.45 3.28
N ASP A 5 10.05 -17.99 2.81
CA ASP A 5 11.18 -17.65 3.69
C ASP A 5 10.87 -16.48 4.63
N LYS A 6 10.10 -15.49 4.16
CA LYS A 6 9.74 -14.29 4.93
C LYS A 6 8.62 -14.54 5.94
N VAL A 7 7.68 -15.41 5.61
CA VAL A 7 6.54 -15.75 6.48
C VAL A 7 6.87 -16.90 7.45
N PHE A 8 7.70 -17.86 7.04
CA PHE A 8 7.94 -19.09 7.82
C PHE A 8 9.41 -19.34 8.21
N GLY A 9 10.33 -18.48 7.78
CA GLY A 9 11.76 -18.62 8.03
C GLY A 9 12.44 -19.60 7.07
N ARG A 10 13.72 -19.35 6.76
CA ARG A 10 14.56 -19.95 5.70
C ARG A 10 14.71 -21.48 5.64
N ASN A 11 14.03 -22.26 6.47
CA ASN A 11 14.29 -23.69 6.62
C ASN A 11 13.06 -24.59 6.50
N LYS A 12 11.90 -24.09 6.07
CA LYS A 12 10.68 -24.91 5.94
C LYS A 12 10.08 -24.82 4.55
N THR A 13 9.92 -25.97 3.92
CA THR A 13 9.14 -26.14 2.69
C THR A 13 7.63 -26.19 3.00
N LEU A 14 6.78 -25.89 2.02
CA LEU A 14 5.31 -25.90 2.19
C LEU A 14 4.76 -27.25 2.72
N SER A 15 5.46 -28.35 2.45
CA SER A 15 5.14 -29.70 2.94
C SER A 15 5.41 -29.86 4.44
N GLU A 16 6.33 -29.09 5.01
CA GLU A 16 6.76 -29.19 6.42
C GLU A 16 5.92 -28.35 7.38
N LEU A 17 5.11 -27.41 6.88
CA LEU A 17 4.23 -26.59 7.70
C LEU A 17 3.05 -27.40 8.26
N THR A 18 2.84 -27.30 9.58
CA THR A 18 1.70 -27.91 10.26
C THR A 18 0.44 -27.06 10.11
N ARG A 19 -0.74 -27.69 10.25
CA ARG A 19 -2.03 -26.96 10.24
C ARG A 19 -2.08 -25.88 11.32
N THR A 20 -1.50 -26.16 12.48
CA THR A 20 -1.46 -25.23 13.61
C THR A 20 -0.59 -24.01 13.32
N GLU A 21 0.56 -24.20 12.67
CA GLU A 21 1.43 -23.08 12.23
C GLU A 21 0.73 -22.21 11.19
N LEU A 22 0.12 -22.83 10.17
CA LEU A 22 -0.64 -22.10 9.14
C LEU A 22 -1.80 -21.29 9.76
N ARG A 23 -2.51 -21.85 10.73
CA ARG A 23 -3.60 -21.15 11.42
C ARG A 23 -3.10 -19.99 12.29
N ARG A 24 -1.98 -20.14 12.98
CA ARG A 24 -1.37 -19.04 13.74
C ARG A 24 -0.97 -17.89 12.83
N GLU A 25 -0.37 -18.22 11.69
CA GLU A 25 0.08 -17.23 10.73
C GLU A 25 -1.09 -16.49 10.07
N GLU A 26 -2.15 -17.21 9.71
CA GLU A 26 -3.40 -16.62 9.20
C GLU A 26 -3.95 -15.57 10.18
N ILE A 27 -3.97 -15.86 11.49
CA ILE A 27 -4.42 -14.92 12.53
C ILE A 27 -3.49 -13.71 12.65
N LEU A 28 -2.18 -13.89 12.51
CA LEU A 28 -1.21 -12.79 12.57
C LEU A 28 -1.35 -11.86 11.36
N LEU A 29 -1.42 -12.42 10.15
CA LEU A 29 -1.60 -11.66 8.91
C LEU A 29 -2.94 -10.93 8.90
N GLU A 30 -4.00 -11.54 9.41
CA GLU A 30 -5.31 -10.89 9.56
C GLU A 30 -5.23 -9.67 10.48
N LYS A 31 -4.61 -9.80 11.65
CA LYS A 31 -4.39 -8.66 12.57
C LYS A 31 -3.54 -7.55 11.94
N GLN A 32 -2.51 -7.90 11.17
CA GLN A 32 -1.67 -6.92 10.47
C GLN A 32 -2.45 -6.19 9.39
N ARG A 33 -3.21 -6.91 8.56
CA ARG A 33 -4.11 -6.34 7.54
C ARG A 33 -5.10 -5.35 8.18
N ASP A 34 -5.75 -5.75 9.27
CA ASP A 34 -6.76 -4.91 9.93
C ASP A 34 -6.14 -3.63 10.53
N ARG A 35 -4.92 -3.71 11.05
CA ARG A 35 -4.16 -2.53 11.51
C ARG A 35 -3.83 -1.57 10.36
N LEU A 36 -3.39 -2.11 9.22
CA LEU A 36 -3.10 -1.31 8.03
C LEU A 36 -4.38 -0.64 7.49
N PHE A 37 -5.51 -1.35 7.50
CA PHE A 37 -6.80 -0.79 7.12
C PHE A 37 -7.19 0.41 8.00
N ARG A 38 -7.14 0.24 9.33
CA ARG A 38 -7.39 1.35 10.29
C ARG A 38 -6.43 2.52 10.10
N LYS A 39 -5.17 2.24 9.74
CA LYS A 39 -4.19 3.28 9.45
C LYS A 39 -4.58 4.10 8.22
N ILE A 40 -5.10 3.46 7.16
CA ILE A 40 -5.61 4.17 5.97
C ILE A 40 -6.82 5.05 6.33
N GLU A 41 -7.74 4.55 7.17
CA GLU A 41 -8.88 5.35 7.67
C GLU A 41 -8.39 6.60 8.41
N GLN A 42 -7.43 6.43 9.33
CA GLN A 42 -6.85 7.55 10.08
C GLN A 42 -6.17 8.58 9.16
N ILE A 43 -5.35 8.13 8.20
CA ILE A 43 -4.69 9.03 7.24
C ILE A 43 -5.74 9.79 6.41
N THR A 44 -6.85 9.14 6.05
CA THR A 44 -7.94 9.79 5.30
C THR A 44 -8.61 10.88 6.13
N ALA A 45 -8.90 10.60 7.41
CA ALA A 45 -9.46 11.60 8.33
C ALA A 45 -8.49 12.78 8.57
N ASP A 46 -7.18 12.51 8.66
CA ASP A 46 -6.17 13.56 8.82
C ASP A 46 -6.07 14.43 7.56
N LYS A 47 -6.10 13.83 6.36
CA LYS A 47 -6.14 14.56 5.10
C LYS A 47 -7.37 15.45 4.99
N GLN A 48 -8.54 14.96 5.41
CA GLN A 48 -9.77 15.77 5.44
C GLN A 48 -9.59 17.01 6.32
N LYS A 49 -8.99 16.85 7.51
CA LYS A 49 -8.72 17.97 8.42
C LYS A 49 -7.75 18.96 7.81
N ILE A 50 -6.64 18.50 7.23
CA ILE A 50 -5.65 19.36 6.55
C ILE A 50 -6.31 20.13 5.40
N PHE A 51 -7.16 19.45 4.62
CA PHE A 51 -7.90 20.07 3.53
C PHE A 51 -8.82 21.20 3.99
N GLN A 52 -9.63 20.93 5.03
CA GLN A 52 -10.53 21.93 5.61
C GLN A 52 -9.78 23.12 6.19
N GLN A 53 -8.65 22.86 6.88
CA GLN A 53 -7.78 23.91 7.40
C GLN A 53 -7.21 24.77 6.27
N GLY A 54 -6.73 24.16 5.18
CA GLY A 54 -6.17 24.89 4.05
C GLY A 54 -7.21 25.69 3.28
N ALA A 55 -8.43 25.16 3.13
CA ALA A 55 -9.54 25.88 2.54
C ALA A 55 -9.93 27.12 3.36
N ALA A 56 -9.98 27.00 4.69
CA ALA A 56 -10.29 28.12 5.58
C ALA A 56 -9.12 29.12 5.77
N GLN A 57 -7.90 28.73 5.40
CA GLN A 57 -6.70 29.53 5.62
C GLN A 57 -6.57 30.67 4.60
N LYS A 58 -6.27 31.87 5.07
CA LYS A 58 -6.09 33.08 4.24
C LYS A 58 -4.62 33.42 3.97
N SER A 59 -3.70 33.01 4.84
CA SER A 59 -2.26 33.22 4.60
C SER A 59 -1.76 32.26 3.52
N PRO A 60 -1.17 32.76 2.42
CA PRO A 60 -0.59 31.92 1.38
C PRO A 60 0.50 30.99 1.90
N GLU A 61 1.36 31.47 2.80
CA GLU A 61 2.47 30.70 3.37
C GLU A 61 1.96 29.51 4.18
N LEU A 62 0.97 29.74 5.05
CA LEU A 62 0.35 28.68 5.84
C LEU A 62 -0.42 27.70 4.95
N ARG A 63 -1.05 28.20 3.89
CA ARG A 63 -1.75 27.35 2.91
C ARG A 63 -0.76 26.46 2.16
N ARG A 64 0.41 26.97 1.75
CA ARG A 64 1.49 26.16 1.16
C ARG A 64 1.98 25.08 2.11
N ALA A 65 2.21 25.41 3.38
CA ALA A 65 2.63 24.42 4.39
C ALA A 65 1.58 23.31 4.57
N LEU A 66 0.29 23.66 4.60
CA LEU A 66 -0.80 22.67 4.66
C LEU A 66 -0.86 21.80 3.39
N ALA A 67 -0.57 22.37 2.21
CA ALA A 67 -0.51 21.59 0.98
C ALA A 67 0.64 20.56 1.01
N GLN A 68 1.82 20.95 1.50
CA GLN A 68 2.93 20.01 1.71
C GLN A 68 2.56 18.90 2.70
N GLN A 69 1.88 19.22 3.81
CA GLN A 69 1.41 18.20 4.76
C GLN A 69 0.41 17.22 4.13
N PHE A 70 -0.49 17.72 3.28
CA PHE A 70 -1.44 16.87 2.56
C PHE A 70 -0.74 15.94 1.57
N GLU A 71 0.28 16.44 0.87
CA GLU A 71 1.12 15.66 -0.05
C GLU A 71 1.85 14.53 0.69
N LEU A 72 2.51 14.84 1.81
CA LEU A 72 3.17 13.84 2.67
C LEU A 72 2.20 12.76 3.16
N LYS A 73 0.99 13.16 3.59
CA LYS A 73 -0.05 12.21 4.01
C LYS A 73 -0.55 11.35 2.85
N THR A 74 -0.56 11.89 1.63
CA THR A 74 -0.91 11.13 0.43
C THR A 74 0.14 10.07 0.12
N GLN A 75 1.42 10.41 0.21
CA GLN A 75 2.51 9.44 0.05
C GLN A 75 2.46 8.35 1.11
N GLU A 76 2.25 8.71 2.38
CA GLU A 76 2.07 7.75 3.48
C GLU A 76 0.91 6.78 3.17
N GLN A 77 -0.22 7.30 2.71
CA GLN A 77 -1.38 6.49 2.35
C GLN A 77 -1.08 5.47 1.24
N LEU A 78 -0.34 5.88 0.20
CA LEU A 78 0.06 5.00 -0.91
C LEU A 78 0.99 3.87 -0.42
N MET A 79 1.93 4.17 0.48
CA MET A 79 2.81 3.15 1.06
C MET A 79 2.03 2.14 1.89
N VAL A 80 1.14 2.61 2.76
CA VAL A 80 0.30 1.74 3.60
C VAL A 80 -0.65 0.90 2.73
N ALA A 81 -1.20 1.46 1.65
CA ALA A 81 -2.05 0.71 0.71
C ALA A 81 -1.28 -0.40 -0.02
N ARG A 82 -0.02 -0.17 -0.40
CA ARG A 82 0.84 -1.22 -0.97
C ARG A 82 1.10 -2.34 0.03
N GLU A 83 1.40 -2.00 1.29
CA GLU A 83 1.60 -2.98 2.34
C GLU A 83 0.31 -3.77 2.64
N LEU A 84 -0.84 -3.09 2.66
CA LEU A 84 -2.15 -3.74 2.85
C LEU A 84 -2.41 -4.77 1.75
N ASN A 85 -2.13 -4.43 0.49
CA ASN A 85 -2.25 -5.35 -0.64
C ASN A 85 -1.33 -6.57 -0.47
N LEU A 86 -0.08 -6.36 -0.03
CA LEU A 86 0.84 -7.45 0.27
C LEU A 86 0.28 -8.38 1.35
N ARG A 87 -0.10 -7.84 2.51
CA ARG A 87 -0.63 -8.65 3.63
C ARG A 87 -1.92 -9.38 3.25
N SER A 88 -2.76 -8.77 2.42
CA SER A 88 -3.97 -9.42 1.91
C SER A 88 -3.65 -10.61 1.00
N LYS A 89 -2.66 -10.50 0.12
CA LYS A 89 -2.18 -11.60 -0.73
C LYS A 89 -1.54 -12.73 0.10
N GLU A 90 -0.71 -12.37 1.08
CA GLU A 90 -0.11 -13.32 2.01
C GLU A 90 -1.22 -14.09 2.77
N LEU A 91 -2.22 -13.39 3.30
CA LEU A 91 -3.34 -14.00 4.01
C LEU A 91 -4.13 -14.96 3.12
N MET A 92 -4.44 -14.57 1.87
CA MET A 92 -5.11 -15.44 0.90
C MET A 92 -4.28 -16.70 0.60
N THR A 93 -2.97 -16.54 0.47
CA THR A 93 -2.04 -17.64 0.23
C THR A 93 -2.02 -18.62 1.39
N VAL A 94 -1.83 -18.13 2.62
CA VAL A 94 -1.84 -18.96 3.83
C VAL A 94 -3.19 -19.66 4.03
N GLY A 95 -4.31 -18.96 3.79
CA GLY A 95 -5.65 -19.55 3.86
C GLY A 95 -5.85 -20.69 2.86
N ARG A 96 -5.38 -20.53 1.61
CA ARG A 96 -5.40 -21.60 0.60
C ARG A 96 -4.54 -22.78 1.02
N LEU A 97 -3.31 -22.54 1.49
CA LEU A 97 -2.42 -23.60 1.97
C LEU A 97 -3.03 -24.40 3.12
N ARG A 98 -3.69 -23.73 4.07
CA ARG A 98 -4.40 -24.38 5.16
C ARG A 98 -5.52 -25.29 4.64
N MET A 99 -6.35 -24.81 3.72
CA MET A 99 -7.42 -25.61 3.10
C MET A 99 -6.86 -26.87 2.41
N ILE A 100 -5.74 -26.73 1.69
CA ILE A 100 -5.08 -27.86 1.00
C ILE A 100 -4.62 -28.90 2.03
N LYS A 101 -3.93 -28.47 3.10
CA LYS A 101 -3.49 -29.35 4.19
C LYS A 101 -4.63 -29.99 4.99
N GLU A 102 -5.76 -29.31 5.12
CA GLU A 102 -6.97 -29.85 5.75
C GLU A 102 -7.61 -30.94 4.88
N ASN A 103 -7.66 -30.72 3.57
CA ASN A 103 -8.25 -31.65 2.61
C ASN A 103 -7.34 -32.84 2.29
N SER A 104 -6.02 -32.68 2.27
CA SER A 104 -5.08 -33.78 2.02
C SER A 104 -5.15 -34.89 3.07
N GLY A 105 -5.46 -34.54 4.33
CA GLY A 105 -5.73 -35.53 5.38
C GLY A 105 -7.12 -36.19 5.30
N ARG A 106 -8.04 -35.65 4.50
CA ARG A 106 -9.38 -36.22 4.23
C ARG A 106 -9.45 -36.92 2.85
N GLY A 107 -8.40 -36.80 2.04
CA GLY A 107 -8.30 -37.21 0.64
C GLY A 107 -8.20 -38.71 0.35
N ARG A 108 -8.76 -39.58 1.21
CA ARG A 108 -9.18 -40.93 0.77
C ARG A 108 -10.69 -41.08 0.62
N ALA A 109 -11.50 -40.16 1.13
CA ALA A 109 -12.94 -40.40 1.25
C ALA A 109 -13.83 -39.59 0.29
N LEU A 110 -13.46 -38.38 -0.14
CA LEU A 110 -14.38 -37.51 -0.89
C LEU A 110 -13.61 -36.67 -1.91
N GLY A 111 -13.78 -36.98 -3.21
CA GLY A 111 -13.05 -36.41 -4.34
C GLY A 111 -13.17 -34.90 -4.52
N ARG A 112 -12.48 -34.13 -3.69
CA ARG A 112 -12.35 -32.67 -3.78
C ARG A 112 -10.87 -32.29 -3.68
N LEU A 113 -10.36 -31.80 -4.82
CA LEU A 113 -9.03 -31.23 -5.06
C LEU A 113 -7.85 -32.09 -4.54
N ASN A 114 -7.51 -33.13 -5.30
CA ASN A 114 -6.17 -33.74 -5.23
C ASN A 114 -5.17 -32.79 -5.88
N LEU A 115 -4.78 -31.73 -5.17
CA LEU A 115 -3.67 -30.88 -5.59
C LEU A 115 -2.39 -31.71 -5.48
N THR A 116 -1.74 -31.90 -6.62
CA THR A 116 -0.48 -32.65 -6.71
C THR A 116 0.68 -31.75 -6.27
N ASP A 117 1.83 -32.33 -5.93
CA ASP A 117 3.02 -31.56 -5.60
C ASP A 117 3.42 -30.61 -6.75
N LYS A 118 3.14 -30.97 -8.01
CA LYS A 118 3.32 -30.09 -9.18
C LYS A 118 2.43 -28.85 -9.15
N ASP A 119 1.19 -28.98 -8.68
CA ASP A 119 0.27 -27.83 -8.55
C ASP A 119 0.73 -26.90 -7.42
N MET A 120 1.29 -27.46 -6.34
CA MET A 120 1.91 -26.70 -5.26
C MET A 120 3.17 -25.96 -5.73
N THR A 121 3.99 -26.58 -6.57
CA THR A 121 5.16 -25.92 -7.19
C THR A 121 4.73 -24.76 -8.09
N ARG A 122 3.68 -24.93 -8.91
CA ARG A 122 3.14 -23.86 -9.77
C ARG A 122 2.57 -22.69 -8.98
N ILE A 123 1.80 -22.96 -7.93
CA ILE A 123 1.28 -21.91 -7.04
C ILE A 123 2.43 -21.15 -6.38
N SER A 124 3.47 -21.86 -5.92
CA SER A 124 4.68 -21.24 -5.37
C SER A 124 5.40 -20.36 -6.39
N GLN A 125 5.48 -20.79 -7.65
CA GLN A 125 6.13 -20.06 -8.73
C GLN A 125 5.35 -18.77 -9.10
N TRP A 126 4.02 -18.82 -9.18
CA TRP A 126 3.20 -17.61 -9.40
C TRP A 126 3.30 -16.59 -8.26
N ILE A 127 3.46 -17.06 -7.03
CA ILE A 127 3.71 -16.21 -5.86
C ILE A 127 5.11 -15.55 -5.96
N GLU A 128 6.09 -16.27 -6.49
CA GLU A 128 7.45 -15.76 -6.67
C GLU A 128 7.56 -14.73 -7.79
N ASP A 129 6.93 -14.96 -8.95
CA ASP A 129 6.94 -14.01 -10.06
C ASP A 129 6.28 -12.67 -9.69
N ASP A 130 5.22 -12.68 -8.86
CA ASP A 130 4.56 -11.46 -8.36
C ASP A 130 5.38 -10.77 -7.24
N ALA A 131 6.20 -11.52 -6.48
CA ALA A 131 7.13 -10.96 -5.49
C ALA A 131 8.31 -10.22 -6.14
N VAL A 132 8.77 -10.66 -7.32
CA VAL A 132 9.82 -9.99 -8.11
C VAL A 132 9.43 -8.55 -8.45
N GLY A 133 8.13 -8.26 -8.68
CA GLY A 133 7.64 -6.90 -8.89
C GLY A 133 7.73 -6.00 -7.64
N GLN A 134 7.61 -6.58 -6.44
CA GLN A 134 7.76 -5.83 -5.18
C GLN A 134 9.21 -5.59 -4.79
N ASP A 135 10.10 -6.54 -5.03
CA ASP A 135 11.54 -6.34 -4.77
C ASP A 135 12.12 -5.32 -5.74
N LEU A 136 11.67 -5.30 -7.00
CA LEU A 136 11.97 -4.23 -7.94
C LEU A 136 11.38 -2.89 -7.47
N TYR A 137 10.14 -2.87 -6.98
CA TYR A 137 9.52 -1.66 -6.42
C TYR A 137 10.30 -1.13 -5.19
N ARG A 138 10.80 -2.03 -4.34
CA ARG A 138 11.59 -1.69 -3.16
C ARG A 138 13.01 -1.26 -3.53
N GLN A 139 13.65 -1.88 -4.51
CA GLN A 139 14.89 -1.39 -5.10
C GLN A 139 14.71 -0.01 -5.72
N ARG A 140 13.62 0.22 -6.45
CA ARG A 140 13.29 1.56 -6.97
C ARG A 140 13.01 2.54 -5.85
N LEU A 141 12.37 2.12 -4.76
CA LEU A 141 12.18 2.96 -3.57
C LEU A 141 13.51 3.30 -2.90
N ASP A 142 14.40 2.32 -2.73
CA ASP A 142 15.73 2.51 -2.14
C ASP A 142 16.65 3.35 -3.06
N GLU A 143 16.50 3.22 -4.38
CA GLU A 143 17.18 4.02 -5.42
C GLU A 143 16.63 5.45 -5.44
N VAL A 144 15.31 5.63 -5.31
CA VAL A 144 14.65 6.95 -5.19
C VAL A 144 14.91 7.60 -3.83
N LEU A 145 15.04 6.84 -2.74
CA LEU A 145 15.41 7.34 -1.41
C LEU A 145 16.92 7.63 -1.33
N GLY A 146 17.76 6.87 -2.05
CA GLY A 146 19.19 7.15 -2.22
C GLY A 146 19.46 8.37 -3.10
N LEU A 147 18.66 8.57 -4.16
CA LEU A 147 18.57 9.83 -4.91
C LEU A 147 17.90 10.93 -4.07
N GLY A 148 17.03 10.54 -3.14
CA GLY A 148 16.29 11.38 -2.20
C GLY A 148 17.17 12.08 -1.19
N GLU A 149 18.28 11.50 -0.72
CA GLU A 149 19.23 12.24 0.16
C GLU A 149 20.02 13.35 -0.57
N GLN A 150 20.09 13.28 -1.90
CA GLN A 150 20.66 14.33 -2.76
C GLN A 150 19.57 15.31 -3.21
N ALA A 151 18.39 14.81 -3.57
CA ALA A 151 17.23 15.61 -3.95
C ALA A 151 16.60 16.35 -2.75
N ASP A 152 16.64 15.83 -1.52
CA ASP A 152 16.23 16.55 -0.31
C ASP A 152 17.21 17.66 0.04
N ARG A 153 18.50 17.49 -0.27
CA ARG A 153 19.48 18.59 -0.16
C ARG A 153 19.23 19.69 -1.20
N ASP A 154 18.85 19.31 -2.41
CA ASP A 154 18.52 20.25 -3.48
C ASP A 154 17.08 20.82 -3.37
N ALA A 155 16.13 20.11 -2.76
CA ALA A 155 14.76 20.53 -2.49
C ALA A 155 14.63 21.34 -1.18
N LEU A 156 15.52 21.11 -0.20
CA LEU A 156 15.69 22.06 0.90
C LEU A 156 16.32 23.39 0.40
N ALA A 157 17.10 23.35 -0.68
CA ALA A 157 17.61 24.55 -1.35
C ALA A 157 16.58 25.20 -2.30
N ALA A 158 15.65 24.43 -2.85
CA ALA A 158 14.54 24.90 -3.69
C ALA A 158 13.20 24.74 -2.96
N SER A 159 12.81 25.75 -2.18
CA SER A 159 11.58 25.83 -1.37
C SER A 159 10.26 25.82 -2.18
N GLY A 160 10.08 24.87 -3.09
CA GLY A 160 8.90 24.70 -3.94
C GLY A 160 7.94 23.64 -3.39
N LEU A 161 6.65 23.83 -3.63
CA LEU A 161 5.66 22.75 -3.54
C LEU A 161 5.96 21.71 -4.64
N GLY A 162 5.79 20.43 -4.32
CA GLY A 162 5.76 19.40 -5.37
C GLY A 162 4.53 19.60 -6.28
N GLY A 163 4.55 18.99 -7.47
CA GLY A 163 3.44 19.13 -8.43
C GLY A 163 2.09 18.64 -7.89
N ALA A 164 2.09 17.78 -6.87
CA ALA A 164 0.87 17.37 -6.18
C ALA A 164 0.37 18.45 -5.20
N GLY A 165 1.27 19.13 -4.48
CA GLY A 165 0.93 20.28 -3.64
C GLY A 165 0.44 21.51 -4.42
N GLU A 166 0.97 21.76 -5.62
CA GLU A 166 0.50 22.83 -6.52
C GLU A 166 -0.95 22.60 -6.98
N GLU A 167 -1.29 21.36 -7.32
CA GLU A 167 -2.64 20.97 -7.73
C GLU A 167 -3.66 21.22 -6.60
N LEU A 168 -3.27 20.89 -5.35
CA LEU A 168 -4.10 21.16 -4.19
C LEU A 168 -4.31 22.66 -3.96
N MET A 169 -3.27 23.49 -4.14
CA MET A 169 -3.39 24.94 -4.09
C MET A 169 -4.35 25.48 -5.16
N HIS A 170 -4.31 24.92 -6.38
CA HIS A 170 -5.25 25.27 -7.43
C HIS A 170 -6.70 24.97 -7.03
N ILE A 171 -6.95 23.81 -6.42
CA ILE A 171 -8.30 23.42 -5.98
C ILE A 171 -8.82 24.34 -4.88
N TRP A 172 -8.00 24.73 -3.90
CA TRP A 172 -8.40 25.73 -2.91
C TRP A 172 -8.72 27.09 -3.53
N ASN A 173 -7.99 27.52 -4.56
CA ASN A 173 -8.29 28.76 -5.26
C ASN A 173 -9.61 28.67 -6.04
N GLU A 174 -9.95 27.52 -6.63
CA GLU A 174 -11.23 27.32 -7.32
C GLU A 174 -12.41 27.24 -6.32
N LEU A 175 -12.18 26.70 -5.12
CA LEU A 175 -13.10 26.78 -3.99
C LEU A 175 -13.36 28.22 -3.56
N ASP A 176 -12.31 29.02 -3.38
CA ASP A 176 -12.42 30.44 -2.99
C ASP A 176 -13.19 31.26 -4.06
N ARG A 177 -13.09 30.86 -5.33
CA ARG A 177 -13.81 31.47 -6.46
C ARG A 177 -15.26 30.97 -6.59
N GLY A 178 -15.69 30.02 -5.75
CA GLY A 178 -17.02 29.42 -5.80
C GLY A 178 -17.29 28.56 -7.04
N ARG A 179 -16.24 28.17 -7.78
CA ARG A 179 -16.36 27.34 -8.98
C ARG A 179 -16.48 25.86 -8.66
N LEU A 180 -16.10 25.47 -7.43
CA LEU A 180 -16.14 24.11 -6.95
C LEU A 180 -16.94 24.05 -5.65
N LYS A 181 -17.82 23.07 -5.52
CA LYS A 181 -18.64 22.88 -4.31
C LYS A 181 -17.80 22.23 -3.22
N GLN A 182 -17.98 22.68 -1.98
CA GLN A 182 -17.22 22.21 -0.82
C GLN A 182 -17.34 20.71 -0.57
N GLU A 183 -18.48 20.12 -0.95
CA GLU A 183 -18.79 18.69 -0.79
C GLU A 183 -17.93 17.81 -1.70
N GLU A 184 -17.63 18.25 -2.93
CA GLU A 184 -16.89 17.47 -3.94
C GLU A 184 -15.38 17.80 -3.92
N ALA A 185 -15.00 18.92 -3.30
CA ALA A 185 -13.65 19.47 -3.40
C ALA A 185 -12.57 18.61 -2.76
N PHE A 186 -12.89 17.93 -1.67
CA PHE A 186 -11.93 17.02 -1.05
C PHE A 186 -11.68 15.78 -1.93
N GLU A 187 -12.73 15.18 -2.49
CA GLU A 187 -12.58 13.98 -3.32
C GLU A 187 -11.78 14.29 -4.59
N GLU A 188 -12.06 15.44 -5.22
CA GLU A 188 -11.30 15.90 -6.38
C GLU A 188 -9.84 16.18 -6.02
N ALA A 189 -9.57 16.80 -4.87
CA ALA A 189 -8.22 17.02 -4.37
C ALA A 189 -7.48 15.72 -4.06
N ASP A 190 -8.12 14.80 -3.35
CA ASP A 190 -7.53 13.49 -3.03
C ASP A 190 -7.15 12.74 -4.31
N LYS A 191 -8.05 12.72 -5.29
CA LYS A 191 -7.84 12.08 -6.59
C LYS A 191 -6.72 12.74 -7.39
N ALA A 192 -6.71 14.08 -7.48
CA ALA A 192 -5.74 14.81 -8.27
C ALA A 192 -4.33 14.70 -7.70
N VAL A 193 -4.18 14.84 -6.37
CA VAL A 193 -2.91 14.67 -5.65
C VAL A 193 -2.42 13.22 -5.76
N ARG A 194 -3.29 12.22 -5.60
CA ARG A 194 -2.92 10.80 -5.78
C ARG A 194 -2.49 10.48 -7.21
N ARG A 195 -3.12 11.06 -8.23
CA ARG A 195 -2.72 10.88 -9.64
C ARG A 195 -1.31 11.40 -9.89
N LYS A 196 -0.96 12.54 -9.29
CA LYS A 196 0.37 13.15 -9.39
C LYS A 196 1.43 12.48 -8.51
N ALA A 197 1.04 11.88 -7.38
CA ALA A 197 1.93 11.18 -6.47
C ALA A 197 2.11 9.68 -6.79
N GLY A 198 1.24 9.11 -7.63
CA GLY A 198 1.37 7.74 -8.14
C GLY A 198 2.48 7.63 -9.19
N PRO A 199 3.04 6.44 -9.42
CA PRO A 199 4.02 6.26 -10.50
C PRO A 199 3.38 6.68 -11.83
N GLU A 200 4.05 7.57 -12.57
CA GLU A 200 3.63 7.94 -13.91
C GLU A 200 3.41 6.66 -14.72
N LYS A 201 2.20 6.51 -15.28
CA LYS A 201 1.95 5.48 -16.27
C LYS A 201 2.78 5.86 -17.50
N GLU A 202 3.98 5.31 -17.60
CA GLU A 202 4.69 5.26 -18.87
C GLU A 202 3.82 4.46 -19.85
N LEU A 203 3.52 5.10 -20.98
CA LEU A 203 2.87 4.55 -22.17
C LEU A 203 3.75 3.49 -22.84
#